data_AF-A0A4U6U3I1-F1
#
_entry.id   AF-A0A4U6U3I1-F1
#
_cell.length_a   1.000
_cell.length_b   1.000
_cell.length_c   1.000
_cell.angle_alpha   90.00
_cell.angle_beta   90.00
_cell.angle_gamma   90.00
#
_symmetry.space_group_name_H-M   'P 1'
#
loop_
_entity.id
_entity.type
_entity.pdbx_description
1 polymer ?
#
loop_
_entity_poly.entity_id
_entity_poly.type
_entity_poly.pdbx_seq_one_letter_code
_entity_poly.pdbx_strand_id
1 'polypeptide(L)'
;MRMRSPAAGGRDLREFSFEEEAPGQEVRAVERRVLLETLASKLPPGTISFSSKLKSIAEQGPDGTLLELEDGRQILSKIVIGCDGVNSPIARWMGFSEPRYVGHMAFRGLAEYADGQPFEPKVNYIYGRGVRAGFVPVSPTKVYWFICFNRQDPGPKITDPVALKSEALELVRGWPSDLLAVMRSTPEGAVVRTPLVDRAWFPHQSFESVLLDLDFGVSQSESFPLSFGLHLAFLT
;
A
#
# COMPACT_ATOMS: atom_id res chain seq x y z
N MET A 1 16.07 -11.81 -2.08
CA MET A 1 15.28 -11.22 -3.19
C MET A 1 16.15 -10.22 -3.94
N ARG A 2 15.95 -10.01 -5.25
CA ARG A 2 16.65 -8.96 -6.03
C ARG A 2 15.70 -7.84 -6.42
N MET A 3 16.23 -6.67 -6.74
CA MET A 3 15.50 -5.57 -7.37
C MET A 3 16.12 -5.27 -8.74
N ARG A 4 15.28 -5.22 -9.78
CA ARG A 4 15.65 -4.82 -11.14
C ARG A 4 14.85 -3.60 -11.53
N SER A 5 15.55 -2.56 -12.01
CA SER A 5 14.96 -1.28 -12.33
C SER A 5 15.21 -0.88 -13.78
N PRO A 6 14.39 -1.33 -14.75
CA PRO A 6 14.52 -0.92 -16.12
C PRO A 6 13.85 0.43 -16.39
N ALA A 7 14.29 1.12 -17.43
CA ALA A 7 13.54 2.21 -18.05
C ALA A 7 12.33 1.66 -18.81
N ALA A 8 11.33 2.50 -19.06
CA ALA A 8 10.15 2.15 -19.87
C ALA A 8 10.52 1.58 -21.26
N GLY A 9 11.65 2.03 -21.83
CA GLY A 9 12.19 1.50 -23.10
C GLY A 9 12.96 0.17 -22.97
N GLY A 10 12.95 -0.49 -21.82
CA GLY A 10 13.54 -1.82 -21.60
C GLY A 10 15.02 -1.85 -21.19
N ARG A 11 15.75 -0.73 -21.32
CA ARG A 11 17.15 -0.61 -20.86
C ARG A 11 17.23 -0.65 -19.34
N ASP A 12 18.11 -1.50 -18.80
CA ASP A 12 18.36 -1.56 -17.37
C ASP A 12 19.04 -0.29 -16.83
N LEU A 13 18.49 0.26 -15.74
CA LEU A 13 19.04 1.42 -15.02
C LEU A 13 19.85 0.98 -13.80
N ARG A 14 19.33 0.00 -13.05
CA ARG A 14 19.98 -0.57 -11.87
C ARG A 14 19.48 -2.00 -11.63
N GLU A 15 20.35 -2.86 -11.15
CA GLU A 15 19.99 -4.16 -10.57
C GLU A 15 20.85 -4.37 -9.31
N PHE A 16 20.25 -4.90 -8.24
CA PHE A 16 20.98 -5.22 -7.01
C PHE A 16 20.28 -6.32 -6.20
N SER A 17 21.05 -6.99 -5.34
CA SER A 17 20.54 -7.91 -4.33
C SER A 17 20.31 -7.17 -3.01
N PHE A 18 19.18 -7.41 -2.35
CA PHE A 18 18.96 -6.85 -1.00
C PHE A 18 19.97 -7.37 0.03
N GLU A 19 20.47 -8.59 -0.13
CA GLU A 19 21.49 -9.16 0.76
C GLU A 19 22.84 -8.43 0.62
N GLU A 20 23.16 -7.92 -0.56
CA GLU A 20 24.42 -7.20 -0.80
C GLU A 20 24.34 -5.77 -0.27
N GLU A 21 23.20 -5.11 -0.45
CA GLU A 21 22.98 -3.72 0.00
C GLU A 21 22.65 -3.62 1.50
N ALA A 22 21.99 -4.64 2.06
CA ALA A 22 21.59 -4.70 3.46
C ALA A 22 21.71 -6.14 4.00
N PRO A 23 22.94 -6.61 4.30
CA PRO A 23 23.17 -7.97 4.77
C PRO A 23 22.32 -8.35 5.99
N GLY A 24 21.73 -9.54 5.96
CA GLY A 24 20.84 -10.03 7.02
C GLY A 24 19.42 -9.46 7.01
N GLN A 25 19.07 -8.59 6.06
CA GLN A 25 17.70 -8.12 5.84
C GLN A 25 17.03 -8.92 4.73
N GLU A 26 15.79 -9.36 4.97
CA GLU A 26 14.99 -10.05 3.98
C GLU A 26 13.81 -9.19 3.49
N VAL A 27 13.57 -9.23 2.18
CA VAL A 27 12.37 -8.65 1.56
C VAL A 27 11.45 -9.78 1.11
N ARG A 28 10.20 -9.76 1.61
CA ARG A 28 9.14 -10.68 1.19
C ARG A 28 7.90 -9.88 0.80
N ALA A 29 7.38 -10.17 -0.39
CA ALA A 29 6.09 -9.69 -0.81
C ALA A 29 5.00 -10.63 -0.27
N VAL A 30 3.96 -10.07 0.34
CA VAL A 30 2.85 -10.84 0.93
C VAL A 30 1.51 -10.21 0.57
N GLU A 31 0.49 -11.03 0.35
CA GLU A 31 -0.88 -10.54 0.19
C GLU A 31 -1.36 -9.92 1.50
N ARG A 32 -1.87 -8.68 1.46
CA ARG A 32 -2.36 -7.98 2.67
C ARG A 32 -3.42 -8.78 3.40
N ARG A 33 -4.33 -9.43 2.68
CA ARG A 33 -5.36 -10.30 3.27
C ARG A 33 -4.73 -11.41 4.12
N VAL A 34 -3.80 -12.17 3.56
CA VAL A 34 -3.14 -13.30 4.24
C VAL A 34 -2.37 -12.81 5.47
N LEU A 35 -1.66 -11.69 5.35
CA LEU A 35 -0.95 -11.08 6.47
C LEU A 35 -1.91 -10.70 7.61
N LEU A 36 -2.99 -9.99 7.30
CA LEU A 36 -3.97 -9.55 8.30
C LEU A 36 -4.69 -10.73 8.96
N GLU A 37 -5.10 -11.73 8.19
CA GLU A 37 -5.71 -12.96 8.71
C GLU A 37 -4.74 -13.71 9.62
N THR A 38 -3.47 -13.82 9.22
CA THR A 38 -2.43 -14.47 10.03
C THR A 38 -2.22 -13.73 11.34
N LEU A 39 -2.09 -12.40 11.31
CA LEU A 39 -1.93 -11.59 12.53
C LEU A 39 -3.16 -11.72 13.45
N ALA A 40 -4.37 -11.62 12.89
CA ALA A 40 -5.61 -11.77 13.64
C ALA A 40 -5.72 -13.17 14.29
N SER A 41 -5.27 -14.22 13.60
CA SER A 41 -5.32 -15.60 14.11
C SER A 41 -4.45 -15.85 15.35
N LYS A 42 -3.49 -14.95 15.64
CA LYS A 42 -2.62 -15.03 16.82
C LYS A 42 -3.21 -14.34 18.06
N LEU A 43 -4.32 -13.64 17.91
CA LEU A 43 -4.98 -12.97 19.04
C LEU A 43 -5.92 -13.92 19.79
N PRO A 44 -6.09 -13.74 21.11
CA PRO A 44 -7.08 -14.48 21.86
C PRO A 44 -8.50 -14.32 21.29
N PRO A 45 -9.38 -15.34 21.42
CA PRO A 45 -10.77 -15.20 21.06
C PRO A 45 -11.44 -14.01 21.77
N GLY A 46 -12.26 -13.25 21.04
CA GLY A 46 -12.97 -12.08 21.57
C GLY A 46 -12.15 -10.79 21.58
N THR A 47 -10.87 -10.78 21.16
CA THR A 47 -10.07 -9.55 21.09
C THR A 47 -10.54 -8.59 19.98
N ILE A 48 -11.02 -9.10 18.84
CA ILE A 48 -11.48 -8.26 17.73
C ILE A 48 -13.01 -8.17 17.73
N SER A 49 -13.54 -6.94 17.76
CA SER A 49 -14.96 -6.65 17.56
C SER A 49 -15.17 -6.02 16.19
N PHE A 50 -15.68 -6.79 15.23
CA PHE A 50 -16.04 -6.29 13.90
C PHE A 50 -17.32 -5.43 13.94
N SER A 51 -17.61 -4.74 12.83
CA SER A 51 -18.77 -3.85 12.69
C SER A 51 -18.83 -2.74 13.77
N SER A 52 -17.68 -2.35 14.30
CA SER A 52 -17.54 -1.39 15.40
C SER A 52 -17.07 -0.04 14.90
N LYS A 53 -17.82 0.56 13.96
CA LYS A 53 -17.44 1.87 13.40
C LYS A 53 -17.66 2.97 14.43
N LEU A 54 -16.65 3.83 14.61
CA LEU A 54 -16.68 4.93 15.56
C LEU A 54 -17.58 6.06 15.04
N LYS A 55 -18.50 6.52 15.91
CA LYS A 55 -19.44 7.62 15.66
C LYS A 55 -18.97 8.92 16.32
N SER A 56 -18.58 8.87 17.59
CA SER A 56 -18.16 10.05 18.35
C SER A 56 -17.11 9.72 19.42
N ILE A 57 -16.36 10.73 19.84
CA ILE A 57 -15.32 10.66 20.87
C ILE A 57 -15.52 11.84 21.82
N ALA A 58 -15.53 11.59 23.13
CA ALA A 58 -15.61 12.62 24.16
C ALA A 58 -14.63 12.35 25.30
N GLU A 59 -13.96 13.39 25.78
CA GLU A 59 -13.19 13.33 27.03
C GLU A 59 -14.16 13.33 28.22
N GLN A 60 -13.93 12.46 29.19
CA GLN A 60 -14.69 12.39 30.45
C GLN A 60 -13.79 12.77 31.65
N GLY A 61 -12.81 13.66 31.43
CA GLY A 61 -11.86 14.05 32.46
C GLY A 61 -11.04 12.85 32.97
N PRO A 62 -10.92 12.63 34.30
CA PRO A 62 -10.10 11.55 34.86
C PRO A 62 -10.62 10.14 34.55
N ASP A 63 -11.87 10.00 34.10
CA ASP A 63 -12.50 8.71 33.79
C ASP A 63 -12.09 8.15 32.41
N GLY A 64 -11.39 8.96 31.60
CA GLY A 64 -10.81 8.56 30.32
C GLY A 64 -11.57 9.11 29.10
N THR A 65 -11.55 8.34 28.01
CA THR A 65 -12.17 8.70 26.73
C THR A 65 -13.37 7.80 26.47
N LEU A 66 -14.53 8.42 26.26
CA LEU A 66 -15.76 7.74 25.86
C LEU A 66 -15.85 7.67 24.34
N LEU A 67 -15.99 6.45 23.82
CA LEU A 67 -16.19 6.16 22.41
C LEU A 67 -17.63 5.72 22.19
N GLU A 68 -18.34 6.35 21.28
CA GLU A 68 -19.67 5.91 20.82
C GLU A 68 -19.53 5.26 19.45
N LEU A 69 -20.09 4.06 19.28
CA LEU A 69 -20.11 3.36 18.01
C LEU A 69 -21.40 3.64 17.23
N GLU A 70 -21.41 3.40 15.92
CA GLU A 70 -22.59 3.60 15.07
C GLU A 70 -23.78 2.72 15.46
N ASP A 71 -23.53 1.57 16.10
CA ASP A 71 -24.57 0.67 16.63
C ASP A 71 -25.07 1.07 18.03
N GLY A 72 -24.62 2.21 18.56
CA GLY A 72 -25.03 2.76 19.85
C GLY A 72 -24.28 2.19 21.05
N ARG A 73 -23.39 1.20 20.87
CA ARG A 73 -22.51 0.74 21.95
C ARG A 73 -21.58 1.86 22.39
N GLN A 74 -21.33 1.93 23.70
CA GLN A 74 -20.41 2.88 24.31
C GLN A 74 -19.24 2.13 24.95
N ILE A 75 -18.02 2.65 24.76
CA ILE A 75 -16.79 2.06 25.29
C ILE A 75 -16.04 3.17 26.04
N LEU A 76 -15.85 2.99 27.34
CA LEU A 76 -15.01 3.86 28.16
C LEU A 76 -13.59 3.26 28.25
N SER A 77 -12.60 4.03 27.81
CA SER A 77 -11.21 3.58 27.72
C SER A 77 -10.25 4.59 28.32
N LYS A 78 -9.25 4.11 29.07
CA LYS A 78 -8.15 4.96 29.57
C LYS A 78 -7.14 5.34 28.48
N ILE A 79 -6.97 4.47 27.49
CA ILE A 79 -6.05 4.66 26.37
C ILE A 79 -6.80 4.28 25.10
N VAL A 80 -6.71 5.13 24.08
CA VAL A 80 -7.25 4.90 22.74
C VAL A 80 -6.09 5.00 21.75
N ILE A 81 -5.92 3.98 20.92
CA ILE A 81 -4.90 3.96 19.86
C ILE A 81 -5.61 4.04 18.51
N GLY A 82 -5.33 5.09 17.74
CA GLY A 82 -5.90 5.29 16.40
C GLY A 82 -5.13 4.53 15.32
N CYS A 83 -5.71 3.42 14.85
CA CYS A 83 -5.20 2.63 13.71
C CYS A 83 -6.23 2.51 12.57
N ASP A 84 -7.04 3.55 12.39
CA ASP A 84 -8.23 3.65 11.52
C ASP A 84 -7.93 4.28 10.14
N GLY A 85 -6.66 4.32 9.75
CA GLY A 85 -6.21 4.67 8.40
C GLY A 85 -6.24 6.17 8.07
N VAL A 86 -6.00 6.50 6.80
CA VAL A 86 -5.78 7.89 6.38
C VAL A 86 -6.99 8.81 6.65
N ASN A 87 -8.22 8.29 6.63
CA ASN A 87 -9.44 9.03 6.92
C ASN A 87 -9.85 9.00 8.40
N SER A 88 -8.91 8.66 9.30
CA SER A 88 -9.12 8.45 10.73
C SER A 88 -9.97 9.55 11.39
N PRO A 89 -11.18 9.24 11.92
CA PRO A 89 -11.90 10.13 12.84
C PRO A 89 -11.12 10.42 14.12
N ILE A 90 -10.29 9.49 14.62
CA ILE A 90 -9.48 9.72 15.82
C ILE A 90 -8.45 10.82 15.57
N ALA A 91 -7.77 10.79 14.43
CA ALA A 91 -6.83 11.84 14.03
C ALA A 91 -7.52 13.20 13.86
N ARG A 92 -8.72 13.24 13.28
CA ARG A 92 -9.51 14.48 13.18
C ARG A 92 -9.86 15.03 14.56
N TRP A 93 -10.30 14.17 15.47
CA TRP A 93 -10.59 14.55 16.85
C TRP A 93 -9.36 15.10 17.59
N MET A 94 -8.18 14.53 17.34
CA MET A 94 -6.89 15.04 17.84
C MET A 94 -6.40 16.33 17.15
N GLY A 95 -7.15 16.89 16.19
CA GLY A 95 -6.80 18.12 15.48
C GLY A 95 -5.78 17.97 14.36
N PHE A 96 -5.54 16.74 13.86
CA PHE A 96 -4.68 16.55 12.69
C PHE A 96 -5.34 17.11 11.42
N SER A 97 -4.50 17.52 10.47
CA SER A 97 -4.95 17.99 9.15
C SER A 97 -5.77 16.94 8.39
N GLU A 98 -6.69 17.39 7.55
CA GLU A 98 -7.38 16.49 6.63
C GLU A 98 -6.39 15.93 5.59
N PRO A 99 -6.60 14.68 5.11
CA PRO A 99 -5.80 14.12 4.05
C PRO A 99 -5.84 14.98 2.80
N ARG A 100 -4.70 15.18 2.14
CA ARG A 100 -4.61 15.86 0.86
C ARG A 100 -4.20 14.90 -0.24
N TYR A 101 -4.71 15.17 -1.43
CA TYR A 101 -4.29 14.50 -2.64
C TYR A 101 -2.87 14.94 -3.03
N VAL A 102 -1.98 13.99 -3.33
CA VAL A 102 -0.56 14.28 -3.61
C VAL A 102 -0.24 14.44 -5.10
N GLY A 103 -1.24 14.50 -5.98
CA GLY A 103 -1.01 14.66 -7.43
C GLY A 103 -0.70 13.36 -8.18
N HIS A 104 -0.94 12.21 -7.54
CA HIS A 104 -0.67 10.89 -8.12
C HIS A 104 -1.85 9.94 -7.95
N MET A 105 -2.07 9.11 -8.97
CA MET A 105 -3.00 7.99 -8.94
C MET A 105 -2.23 6.69 -9.01
N ALA A 106 -2.80 5.63 -8.45
CA ALA A 106 -2.26 4.28 -8.53
C ALA A 106 -3.29 3.30 -9.10
N PHE A 107 -2.88 2.51 -10.09
CA PHE A 107 -3.51 1.24 -10.41
C PHE A 107 -2.79 0.12 -9.67
N ARG A 108 -3.55 -0.87 -9.19
CA ARG A 108 -3.03 -2.09 -8.60
C ARG A 108 -3.80 -3.29 -9.11
N GLY A 109 -3.13 -4.42 -9.21
CA GLY A 109 -3.79 -5.67 -9.54
C GLY A 109 -3.04 -6.89 -9.07
N LEU A 110 -3.77 -8.01 -8.99
CA LEU A 110 -3.26 -9.30 -8.58
C LEU A 110 -3.53 -10.33 -9.68
N ALA A 111 -2.48 -10.68 -10.42
CA ALA A 111 -2.54 -11.72 -11.43
C ALA A 111 -2.55 -13.10 -10.79
N GLU A 112 -3.34 -14.01 -11.35
CA GLU A 112 -3.42 -15.40 -10.93
C GLU A 112 -2.95 -16.33 -12.04
N TYR A 113 -2.12 -17.30 -11.67
CA TYR A 113 -1.52 -18.30 -12.54
C TYR A 113 -1.84 -19.69 -11.99
N ALA A 114 -2.85 -20.35 -12.56
CA ALA A 114 -3.33 -21.65 -12.09
C ALA A 114 -2.22 -22.73 -12.07
N ASP A 115 -1.36 -22.73 -13.09
CA ASP A 115 -0.26 -23.68 -13.25
C ASP A 115 1.08 -23.18 -12.66
N GLY A 116 1.05 -22.07 -11.92
CA GLY A 116 2.23 -21.42 -11.36
C GLY A 116 2.72 -20.23 -12.19
N GLN A 117 3.27 -19.25 -11.49
CA GLN A 117 3.77 -18.02 -12.12
C GLN A 117 5.20 -18.21 -12.68
N PRO A 118 5.54 -17.66 -13.86
CA PRO A 118 6.81 -17.94 -14.54
C PRO A 118 7.97 -17.02 -14.13
N PHE A 119 7.77 -16.08 -13.20
CA PHE A 119 8.74 -15.04 -12.86
C PHE A 119 9.62 -15.42 -11.67
N GLU A 120 10.86 -14.94 -11.74
CA GLU A 120 11.80 -15.04 -10.63
C GLU A 120 11.34 -14.22 -9.41
N PRO A 121 11.73 -14.60 -8.18
CA PRO A 121 11.43 -13.86 -6.95
C PRO A 121 12.25 -12.57 -6.87
N LYS A 122 11.91 -11.59 -7.70
CA LYS A 122 12.52 -10.25 -7.77
C LYS A 122 11.45 -9.17 -7.88
N VAL A 123 11.77 -7.99 -7.34
CA VAL A 123 10.98 -6.78 -7.52
C VAL A 123 11.40 -6.16 -8.86
N ASN A 124 10.47 -6.03 -9.80
CA ASN A 124 10.70 -5.28 -11.03
C ASN A 124 10.11 -3.89 -10.86
N TYR A 125 10.93 -2.85 -10.92
CA TYR A 125 10.51 -1.45 -10.74
C TYR A 125 10.87 -0.62 -11.97
N ILE A 126 9.88 -0.35 -12.81
CA ILE A 126 10.05 0.23 -14.14
C ILE A 126 9.79 1.74 -14.10
N TYR A 127 10.72 2.53 -14.62
CA TYR A 127 10.63 3.99 -14.63
C TYR A 127 10.31 4.55 -16.01
N GLY A 128 9.23 5.34 -16.08
CA GLY A 128 8.87 6.15 -17.24
C GLY A 128 8.72 7.63 -16.87
N ARG A 129 8.44 8.47 -17.87
CA ARG A 129 8.24 9.91 -17.66
C ARG A 129 6.88 10.16 -17.00
N GLY A 130 6.88 10.46 -15.70
CA GLY A 130 5.66 10.72 -14.92
C GLY A 130 4.81 9.48 -14.64
N VAL A 131 5.35 8.29 -14.93
CA VAL A 131 4.72 6.99 -14.70
C VAL A 131 5.79 6.06 -14.13
N ARG A 132 5.44 5.31 -13.09
CA ARG A 132 6.24 4.25 -12.49
C ARG A 132 5.37 3.02 -12.46
N ALA A 133 5.92 1.86 -12.72
CA ALA A 133 5.18 0.61 -12.62
C ALA A 133 6.06 -0.46 -12.01
N GLY A 134 5.47 -1.50 -11.47
CA GLY A 134 6.25 -2.63 -11.02
C GLY A 134 5.42 -3.87 -10.87
N PHE A 135 6.11 -5.00 -10.77
CA PHE A 135 5.48 -6.27 -10.44
C PHE A 135 6.40 -7.15 -9.62
N VAL A 136 5.78 -7.97 -8.78
CA VAL A 136 6.47 -8.82 -7.81
C VAL A 136 5.67 -10.11 -7.56
N PRO A 137 6.29 -11.30 -7.66
CA PRO A 137 5.66 -12.54 -7.23
C PRO A 137 5.39 -12.52 -5.72
N VAL A 138 4.15 -12.80 -5.33
CA VAL A 138 3.71 -12.81 -3.92
C VAL A 138 3.45 -14.22 -3.39
N SER A 139 3.23 -15.17 -4.31
CA SER A 139 3.05 -16.58 -4.02
C SER A 139 3.48 -17.41 -5.26
N PRO A 140 3.53 -18.76 -5.17
CA PRO A 140 3.79 -19.61 -6.33
C PRO A 140 2.81 -19.43 -7.49
N THR A 141 1.61 -18.87 -7.24
CA THR A 141 0.54 -18.74 -8.22
C THR A 141 0.06 -17.30 -8.44
N LYS A 142 0.65 -16.31 -7.75
CA LYS A 142 0.17 -14.93 -7.81
C LYS A 142 1.28 -13.91 -7.96
N VAL A 143 0.99 -12.87 -8.74
CA VAL A 143 1.90 -11.75 -9.01
C VAL A 143 1.15 -10.44 -8.80
N TYR A 144 1.63 -9.62 -7.87
CA TYR A 144 1.12 -8.27 -7.69
C TYR A 144 1.78 -7.34 -8.69
N TRP A 145 1.03 -6.36 -9.18
CA TRP A 145 1.57 -5.26 -9.98
C TRP A 145 0.90 -3.94 -9.62
N PHE A 146 1.62 -2.86 -9.92
CA PHE A 146 1.13 -1.50 -9.74
C PHE A 146 1.56 -0.58 -10.89
N ILE A 147 0.82 0.52 -11.07
CA ILE A 147 1.20 1.67 -11.88
C ILE A 147 0.89 2.94 -11.09
N CYS A 148 1.91 3.74 -10.79
CA CYS A 148 1.77 5.08 -10.22
C CYS A 148 2.02 6.14 -11.27
N PHE A 149 1.07 7.03 -11.50
CA PHE A 149 1.16 8.05 -12.54
C PHE A 149 0.70 9.42 -12.05
N ASN A 150 1.28 10.47 -12.63
CA ASN A 150 0.94 11.84 -12.30
C ASN A 150 -0.45 12.19 -12.83
N ARG A 151 -1.28 12.80 -11.99
CA ARG A 151 -2.60 13.31 -12.38
C ARG A 151 -2.96 14.48 -11.49
N GLN A 152 -3.31 15.63 -12.07
CA GLN A 152 -3.58 16.85 -11.29
C GLN A 152 -4.84 16.75 -10.42
N ASP A 153 -5.85 16.02 -10.88
CA ASP A 153 -7.11 15.81 -10.18
C ASP A 153 -7.52 14.32 -10.27
N PRO A 154 -8.02 13.68 -9.20
CA PRO A 154 -8.43 12.28 -9.21
C PRO A 154 -9.47 11.92 -10.30
N GLY A 155 -10.24 12.91 -10.74
CA GLY A 155 -11.34 12.74 -11.68
C GLY A 155 -12.48 11.92 -11.10
N PRO A 156 -13.47 11.56 -11.94
CA PRO A 156 -14.56 10.71 -11.52
C PRO A 156 -14.05 9.31 -11.16
N LYS A 157 -14.70 8.68 -10.17
CA LYS A 157 -14.47 7.29 -9.85
C LYS A 157 -14.96 6.42 -11.01
N ILE A 158 -14.05 5.68 -11.63
CA ILE A 158 -14.41 4.65 -12.61
C ILE A 158 -14.68 3.37 -11.83
N THR A 159 -15.86 2.80 -12.04
CA THR A 159 -16.30 1.55 -11.40
C THR A 159 -16.37 0.37 -12.36
N ASP A 160 -16.30 0.62 -13.67
CA ASP A 160 -16.26 -0.43 -14.68
C ASP A 160 -14.88 -1.13 -14.67
N PRO A 161 -14.81 -2.42 -14.29
CA PRO A 161 -13.55 -3.16 -14.21
C PRO A 161 -12.85 -3.28 -15.57
N VAL A 162 -13.60 -3.36 -16.67
CA VAL A 162 -13.05 -3.48 -18.02
C VAL A 162 -12.35 -2.17 -18.42
N ALA A 163 -13.03 -1.03 -18.21
CA ALA A 163 -12.46 0.29 -18.45
C ALA A 163 -11.20 0.54 -17.61
N LEU A 164 -11.20 0.13 -16.32
CA LEU A 164 -10.02 0.28 -15.44
C LEU A 164 -8.80 -0.47 -15.97
N LYS A 165 -8.95 -1.76 -16.30
CA LYS A 165 -7.85 -2.57 -16.83
C LYS A 165 -7.37 -2.05 -18.19
N SER A 166 -8.29 -1.60 -19.05
CA SER A 166 -7.93 -1.00 -20.34
C SER A 166 -7.14 0.30 -20.19
N GLU A 167 -7.54 1.20 -19.29
CA GLU A 167 -6.81 2.44 -19.01
C GLU A 167 -5.41 2.14 -18.45
N ALA A 168 -5.30 1.18 -17.54
CA ALA A 168 -4.01 0.75 -16.99
C ALA A 168 -3.07 0.25 -18.10
N LEU A 169 -3.55 -0.64 -18.98
CA LEU A 169 -2.76 -1.17 -20.10
C LEU A 169 -2.33 -0.08 -21.08
N GLU A 170 -3.17 0.92 -21.29
CA GLU A 170 -2.86 2.05 -22.17
C GLU A 170 -1.72 2.91 -21.64
N LEU A 171 -1.72 3.18 -20.32
CA LEU A 171 -0.69 4.01 -19.67
C LEU A 171 0.72 3.46 -19.84
N VAL A 172 0.85 2.14 -19.94
CA VAL A 172 2.14 1.44 -20.07
C VAL A 172 2.29 0.76 -21.43
N ARG A 173 1.58 1.26 -22.46
CA ARG A 173 1.74 0.74 -23.83
C ARG A 173 3.21 0.82 -24.26
N GLY A 174 3.75 -0.30 -24.76
CA GLY A 174 5.14 -0.40 -25.22
C GLY A 174 6.18 -0.58 -24.11
N TRP A 175 5.75 -0.71 -22.85
CA TRP A 175 6.64 -1.09 -21.74
C TRP A 175 7.01 -2.59 -21.84
N PRO A 176 7.97 -3.07 -21.03
CA PRO A 176 8.43 -4.46 -21.09
C PRO A 176 7.28 -5.48 -21.11
N SER A 177 7.43 -6.50 -21.97
CA SER A 177 6.41 -7.52 -22.23
C SER A 177 5.95 -8.23 -20.96
N ASP A 178 6.84 -8.43 -20.00
CA ASP A 178 6.56 -9.12 -18.75
C ASP A 178 5.50 -8.38 -17.92
N LEU A 179 5.62 -7.05 -17.79
CA LEU A 179 4.62 -6.23 -17.11
C LEU A 179 3.26 -6.36 -17.81
N LEU A 180 3.25 -6.23 -19.14
CA LEU A 180 2.02 -6.34 -19.93
C LEU A 180 1.39 -7.73 -19.83
N ALA A 181 2.19 -8.79 -19.75
CA ALA A 181 1.71 -10.16 -19.58
C ALA A 181 1.03 -10.34 -18.21
N VAL A 182 1.65 -9.86 -17.13
CA VAL A 182 1.06 -9.87 -15.78
C VAL A 182 -0.28 -9.14 -15.78
N MET A 183 -0.32 -7.92 -16.31
CA MET A 183 -1.54 -7.12 -16.36
C MET A 183 -2.65 -7.78 -17.18
N ARG A 184 -2.34 -8.41 -18.32
CA ARG A 184 -3.34 -9.12 -19.14
C ARG A 184 -3.91 -10.33 -18.43
N SER A 185 -3.08 -11.08 -17.70
CA SER A 185 -3.49 -12.25 -16.91
C SER A 185 -4.30 -11.90 -15.64
N THR A 186 -4.34 -10.62 -15.24
CA THR A 186 -5.10 -10.16 -14.08
C THR A 186 -6.60 -10.12 -14.38
N PRO A 187 -7.48 -10.78 -13.62
CA PRO A 187 -8.92 -10.64 -13.80
C PRO A 187 -9.37 -9.18 -13.73
N GLU A 188 -10.35 -8.76 -14.54
CA GLU A 188 -10.78 -7.35 -14.59
C GLU A 188 -11.22 -6.85 -13.21
N GLY A 189 -11.98 -7.67 -12.46
CA GLY A 189 -12.43 -7.36 -11.10
C GLY A 189 -11.33 -7.32 -10.04
N ALA A 190 -10.11 -7.74 -10.37
CA ALA A 190 -8.94 -7.67 -9.50
C ALA A 190 -8.10 -6.41 -9.73
N VAL A 191 -8.56 -5.48 -10.57
CA VAL A 191 -7.87 -4.20 -10.82
C VAL A 191 -8.58 -3.08 -10.07
N VAL A 192 -7.81 -2.31 -9.30
CA VAL A 192 -8.30 -1.13 -8.58
C VAL A 192 -7.52 0.11 -8.97
N ARG A 193 -8.20 1.26 -8.96
CA ARG A 193 -7.58 2.59 -9.13
C ARG A 193 -7.91 3.47 -7.93
N THR A 194 -6.91 4.03 -7.28
CA THR A 194 -7.11 4.95 -6.15
C THR A 194 -6.25 6.19 -6.27
N PRO A 195 -6.72 7.35 -5.75
CA PRO A 195 -5.84 8.48 -5.52
C PRO A 195 -4.84 8.15 -4.42
N LEU A 196 -3.63 8.67 -4.55
CA LEU A 196 -2.66 8.69 -3.48
C LEU A 196 -2.92 9.94 -2.63
N VAL A 197 -3.08 9.72 -1.34
CA VAL A 197 -3.37 10.76 -0.36
C VAL A 197 -2.41 10.63 0.80
N ASP A 198 -2.00 11.76 1.35
CA ASP A 198 -1.18 11.82 2.55
C ASP A 198 -1.81 12.79 3.56
N ARG A 199 -1.31 12.73 4.80
CA ARG A 199 -1.70 13.63 5.87
C ARG A 199 -0.42 14.20 6.48
N ALA A 200 -0.37 15.52 6.65
CA ALA A 200 0.78 16.14 7.30
C ALA A 200 0.80 15.78 8.79
N TRP A 201 1.97 15.40 9.29
CA TRP A 201 2.24 15.28 10.71
C TRP A 201 2.35 16.67 11.36
N PHE A 202 2.07 16.77 12.66
CA PHE A 202 2.39 17.98 13.42
C PHE A 202 3.90 18.25 13.34
N PRO A 203 4.35 19.52 13.25
CA PRO A 203 5.76 19.87 13.12
C PRO A 203 6.65 19.48 14.33
N HIS A 204 6.11 18.86 15.38
CA HIS A 204 6.82 18.58 16.64
C HIS A 204 6.73 17.14 17.15
N GLN A 205 6.23 16.17 16.37
CA GLN A 205 6.29 14.75 16.73
C GLN A 205 6.72 13.90 15.54
N SER A 206 7.99 13.49 15.54
CA SER A 206 8.50 12.46 14.64
C SER A 206 8.30 11.08 15.28
N PHE A 207 7.48 10.25 14.66
CA PHE A 207 7.56 8.80 14.85
C PHE A 207 8.14 8.22 13.57
N GLU A 208 9.32 7.62 13.66
CA GLU A 208 9.93 6.91 12.53
C GLU A 208 9.22 5.57 12.33
N SER A 209 8.28 5.54 11.39
CA SER A 209 7.83 4.29 10.78
C SER A 209 8.00 4.43 9.27
N VAL A 210 9.04 3.80 8.72
CA VAL A 210 9.25 3.72 7.26
C VAL A 210 8.33 2.64 6.73
N LEU A 211 7.20 3.04 6.14
CA LEU A 211 6.37 2.14 5.34
C LEU A 211 6.90 2.15 3.91
N LEU A 212 7.52 1.05 3.48
CA LEU A 212 7.85 0.86 2.06
C LEU A 212 6.58 0.49 1.31
N ASP A 213 5.84 1.48 0.86
CA ASP A 213 4.88 1.24 -0.20
C ASP A 213 5.66 1.06 -1.50
N LEU A 214 5.58 -0.14 -2.10
CA LEU A 214 6.21 -0.43 -3.39
C LEU A 214 5.73 0.54 -4.48
N ASP A 215 4.58 1.18 -4.29
CA ASP A 215 4.02 2.17 -5.20
C ASP A 215 4.76 3.52 -5.18
N PHE A 216 5.38 3.87 -4.05
CA PHE A 216 6.08 5.15 -3.91
C PHE A 216 7.56 5.05 -4.30
N GLY A 217 8.13 3.84 -4.27
CA GLY A 217 9.57 3.65 -4.32
C GLY A 217 10.24 4.32 -3.12
N VAL A 218 11.52 4.05 -2.92
CA VAL A 218 12.32 4.78 -1.92
C VAL A 218 12.45 6.23 -2.40
N SER A 219 11.55 7.12 -2.00
CA SER A 219 11.77 8.57 -2.04
C SER A 219 12.48 8.97 -0.75
N GLN A 220 13.72 8.53 -0.58
CA GLN A 220 14.62 9.06 0.44
C GLN A 220 15.58 10.02 -0.26
N SER A 221 15.28 11.31 -0.21
CA SER A 221 16.25 12.37 -0.53
C SER A 221 16.96 12.90 0.71
N GLU A 222 16.88 12.23 1.86
CA GLU A 222 17.67 12.57 3.03
C GLU A 222 18.27 11.31 3.66
N SER A 223 19.60 11.28 3.69
CA SER A 223 20.41 10.25 4.30
C SER A 223 20.19 10.22 5.81
N PHE A 224 19.41 9.27 6.32
CA PHE A 224 19.38 8.95 7.73
C PHE A 224 19.58 7.44 7.95
N PRO A 225 20.32 7.05 9.00
CA PRO A 225 20.79 5.67 9.17
C PRO A 225 19.62 4.71 9.37
N LEU A 226 19.59 3.65 8.56
CA LEU A 226 18.66 2.53 8.69
C LEU A 226 18.85 1.87 10.06
N SER A 227 17.90 2.07 10.99
CA SER A 227 17.83 1.31 12.22
C SER A 227 16.44 0.68 12.39
N PHE A 228 16.46 -0.58 12.86
CA PHE A 228 15.36 -1.51 13.13
C PHE A 228 13.92 -1.03 12.92
N GLY A 229 13.32 -1.49 11.80
CA GLY A 229 11.89 -1.47 11.56
C GLY A 229 11.50 -2.69 10.73
N LEU A 230 10.38 -3.33 11.04
CA LEU A 230 9.79 -4.37 10.20
C LEU A 230 9.37 -3.70 8.88
N HIS A 231 10.20 -3.79 7.85
CA HIS A 231 9.92 -3.22 6.53
C HIS A 231 8.93 -4.12 5.78
N LEU A 232 7.65 -3.99 6.12
CA LEU A 232 6.56 -4.64 5.39
C LEU A 232 6.18 -3.79 4.19
N ALA A 233 6.42 -4.32 2.99
CA ALA A 233 5.75 -3.85 1.79
C ALA A 233 4.33 -4.42 1.77
N PHE A 234 3.32 -3.55 1.93
CA PHE A 234 1.93 -3.95 1.87
C PHE A 234 1.42 -3.91 0.44
N LEU A 235 0.84 -5.02 -0.01
CA LEU A 235 0.18 -5.15 -1.31
C LEU A 235 -1.32 -5.15 -1.07
N THR A 236 -2.01 -4.08 -1.48
CA THR A 236 -3.40 -3.78 -1.12
C THR A 236 -4.36 -4.96 -1.28
#